data_AF-R9LVL5-F1
#
_entry.id   AF-R9LVL5-F1
#
_cell.length_a   1.000
_cell.length_b   1.000
_cell.length_c   1.000
_cell.angle_alpha   90.00
_cell.angle_beta   90.00
_cell.angle_gamma   90.00
#
_symmetry.space_group_name_H-M   'P 1'
#
loop_
_entity.id
_entity.type
_entity.pdbx_description
1 polymer ?
#
loop_
_entity_poly.entity_id
_entity_poly.type
_entity_poly.pdbx_seq_one_letter_code
_entity_poly.pdbx_strand_id
1 'polypeptide(L)'
;MMRSRGKRVRRRRRRRSRGLGNWFLPVSALCFLLAVCIMGFKPDASAQGDSTSLAKTAYQPNSSTQTNPDSATDTLKVIEQGASTQTDPNFFPLQPEPSVGTQQDPSSTSPEASGSPKTTTPDKDSWNLLLVNPWNPLPTDYSLSLTELKNGLSVDSRCYPDLQAMMDACRADGLSPVICSAYRTQEYQEKLFQNKVDRLIAQGYSEADAPVEAGKSVAVPGTSEHQLGLAVDIVDINNQHLDETQESTAVQKWLMEHSWEYGFILRYPNDKSEITGIIYEPWHYRYVGHEDAEQIHSLGVCLEEYLEGVS
;
A
#
# COMPACT_ATOMS: atom_id res chain seq x y z
N MET A 1 -47.26 -41.89 -23.99
CA MET A 1 -48.44 -42.15 -23.14
C MET A 1 -48.02 -43.02 -21.96
N MET A 2 -48.38 -42.82 -20.69
CA MET A 2 -48.59 -41.61 -19.89
C MET A 2 -48.25 -42.05 -18.45
N ARG A 3 -47.29 -41.36 -17.81
CA ARG A 3 -46.76 -41.69 -16.48
C ARG A 3 -47.72 -41.26 -15.37
N SER A 4 -47.75 -42.08 -14.31
CA SER A 4 -48.34 -41.87 -12.98
C SER A 4 -48.10 -40.45 -12.41
N ARG A 5 -49.17 -39.83 -11.88
CA ARG A 5 -49.12 -38.60 -11.08
C ARG A 5 -49.56 -38.90 -9.65
N GLY A 6 -48.58 -39.06 -8.76
CA GLY A 6 -48.77 -39.09 -7.32
C GLY A 6 -49.19 -37.73 -6.75
N LYS A 7 -50.17 -37.73 -5.85
CA LYS A 7 -50.65 -36.55 -5.11
C LYS A 7 -49.64 -36.17 -4.02
N ARG A 8 -48.97 -35.02 -4.15
CA ARG A 8 -48.14 -34.41 -3.07
C ARG A 8 -49.03 -33.63 -2.11
N VAL A 9 -49.00 -34.01 -0.84
CA VAL A 9 -49.61 -33.30 0.29
C VAL A 9 -48.74 -32.10 0.67
N ARG A 10 -49.28 -30.88 0.54
CA ARG A 10 -48.64 -29.64 1.00
C ARG A 10 -48.82 -29.47 2.51
N ARG A 11 -47.76 -29.61 3.30
CA ARG A 11 -47.72 -29.19 4.72
C ARG A 11 -47.44 -27.68 4.80
N ARG A 12 -48.43 -26.89 5.21
CA ARG A 12 -48.29 -25.48 5.62
C ARG A 12 -47.58 -25.42 6.99
N ARG A 13 -46.36 -24.90 7.07
CA ARG A 13 -45.71 -24.52 8.33
C ARG A 13 -46.24 -23.16 8.80
N ARG A 14 -46.82 -23.11 10.00
CA ARG A 14 -47.31 -21.91 10.69
C ARG A 14 -46.13 -21.03 11.12
N ARG A 15 -46.17 -19.75 10.72
CA ARG A 15 -45.43 -18.63 11.31
C ARG A 15 -45.91 -18.43 12.76
N ARG A 16 -44.97 -18.35 13.72
CA ARG A 16 -45.22 -17.83 15.07
C ARG A 16 -44.32 -16.62 15.25
N SER A 17 -44.91 -15.43 15.13
CA SER A 17 -44.37 -14.17 15.62
C SER A 17 -44.65 -14.08 17.13
N ARG A 18 -43.62 -13.85 17.93
CA ARG A 18 -43.76 -13.32 19.29
C ARG A 18 -42.93 -12.05 19.34
N GLY A 19 -43.59 -10.95 19.67
CA GLY A 19 -42.99 -9.63 19.75
C GLY A 19 -42.74 -9.18 21.18
N LEU A 20 -42.26 -7.93 21.20
CA LEU A 20 -42.25 -6.92 22.26
C LEU A 20 -41.41 -7.20 23.52
N GLY A 21 -40.35 -6.39 23.63
CA GLY A 21 -39.76 -5.92 24.86
C GLY A 21 -39.16 -4.53 24.65
N ASN A 22 -40.01 -3.49 24.68
CA ASN A 22 -39.59 -2.09 24.77
C ASN A 22 -38.81 -1.87 26.08
N TRP A 23 -37.63 -1.27 26.01
CA TRP A 23 -37.04 -0.53 27.12
C TRP A 23 -36.78 0.90 26.65
N PHE A 24 -37.69 1.80 27.06
CA PHE A 24 -37.47 3.24 27.11
C PHE A 24 -36.87 3.57 28.48
N LEU A 25 -35.75 4.30 28.50
CA LEU A 25 -35.34 5.10 29.65
C LEU A 25 -35.02 6.53 29.14
N PRO A 26 -35.64 7.57 29.73
CA PRO A 26 -35.46 8.95 29.30
C PRO A 26 -34.46 9.74 30.18
N VAL A 27 -33.81 10.71 29.52
CA VAL A 27 -33.44 12.06 30.00
C VAL A 27 -32.46 12.17 31.17
N SER A 28 -31.28 12.75 30.86
CA SER A 28 -30.86 14.01 31.50
C SER A 28 -29.69 14.63 30.74
N ALA A 29 -30.02 15.60 29.88
CA ALA A 29 -29.08 16.63 29.46
C ALA A 29 -28.76 17.49 30.68
N LEU A 30 -27.47 17.63 31.00
CA LEU A 30 -27.00 18.62 31.96
C LEU A 30 -25.99 19.52 31.24
N CYS A 31 -26.52 20.59 30.68
CA CYS A 31 -25.74 21.76 30.28
C CYS A 31 -25.17 22.40 31.56
N PHE A 32 -23.85 22.37 31.72
CA PHE A 32 -23.15 23.38 32.50
C PHE A 32 -22.28 24.20 31.56
N LEU A 33 -22.86 25.33 31.14
CA LEU A 33 -22.13 26.56 30.88
C LEU A 33 -21.36 26.92 32.15
N LEU A 34 -20.05 27.20 32.05
CA LEU A 34 -19.42 28.24 32.84
C LEU A 34 -18.08 28.68 32.23
N ALA A 35 -18.10 29.95 31.83
CA ALA A 35 -17.04 30.95 31.95
C ALA A 35 -15.68 30.69 31.26
N VAL A 36 -15.60 31.30 30.07
CA VAL A 36 -14.42 32.02 29.59
C VAL A 36 -13.84 32.91 30.69
N CYS A 37 -12.63 32.61 31.17
CA CYS A 37 -11.76 33.58 31.81
C CYS A 37 -10.55 33.81 30.90
N ILE A 38 -10.67 34.82 30.05
CA ILE A 38 -9.55 35.49 29.41
C ILE A 38 -8.87 36.34 30.49
N MET A 39 -7.70 35.91 30.94
CA MET A 39 -6.63 36.78 31.43
C MET A 39 -5.38 36.28 30.70
N GLY A 40 -4.79 36.99 29.74
CA GLY A 40 -4.31 38.35 29.92
C GLY A 40 -2.93 38.32 30.56
N PHE A 41 -1.95 37.66 29.92
CA PHE A 41 -0.54 37.71 30.34
C PHE A 41 0.37 37.83 29.12
N LYS A 42 0.89 39.04 28.91
CA LYS A 42 2.04 39.35 28.05
C LYS A 42 2.74 40.58 28.68
N PRO A 43 4.02 40.81 28.38
CA PRO A 43 5.11 40.49 29.28
C PRO A 43 5.94 41.74 29.64
N ASP A 44 6.62 41.73 30.79
CA ASP A 44 7.63 42.74 31.07
C ASP A 44 9.01 42.29 30.58
N ALA A 45 9.58 43.18 29.77
CA ALA A 45 10.93 43.16 29.26
C ALA A 45 11.88 43.89 30.22
N SER A 46 13.07 43.34 30.48
CA SER A 46 14.33 44.12 30.51
C SER A 46 15.53 43.24 30.90
N ALA A 47 16.52 43.17 30.00
CA ALA A 47 17.98 43.21 30.22
C ALA A 47 18.65 42.60 28.97
N GLN A 48 19.22 43.42 28.07
CA GLN A 48 20.67 43.63 27.96
C GLN A 48 21.43 42.28 27.96
N GLY A 49 21.98 41.77 26.85
CA GLY A 49 22.67 42.43 25.76
C GLY A 49 24.11 41.89 25.79
N ASP A 50 24.47 41.00 24.88
CA ASP A 50 25.85 40.94 24.40
C ASP A 50 25.93 40.31 23.00
N SER A 51 26.82 40.90 22.22
CA SER A 51 27.04 40.69 20.79
C SER A 51 28.08 39.62 20.54
N THR A 52 27.87 38.73 19.55
CA THR A 52 28.93 38.19 18.67
C THR A 52 28.34 37.40 17.49
N SER A 53 28.18 38.10 16.37
CA SER A 53 28.61 37.75 15.00
C SER A 53 28.74 36.27 14.54
N LEU A 54 27.92 35.94 13.52
CA LEU A 54 28.22 35.30 12.21
C LEU A 54 28.74 33.84 12.22
N ALA A 55 28.17 32.87 11.51
CA ALA A 55 27.68 32.91 10.13
C ALA A 55 26.50 31.95 9.87
N LYS A 56 25.45 32.46 9.22
CA LYS A 56 24.42 31.70 8.50
C LYS A 56 24.84 31.64 7.03
N THR A 57 25.00 30.45 6.47
CA THR A 57 25.08 30.27 5.02
C THR A 57 23.65 30.18 4.48
N ALA A 58 23.14 31.30 3.97
CA ALA A 58 21.90 31.36 3.23
C ALA A 58 22.18 31.10 1.75
N TYR A 59 21.52 30.08 1.20
CA TYR A 59 21.40 29.83 -0.23
C TYR A 59 20.61 30.97 -0.89
N GLN A 60 21.17 31.57 -1.94
CA GLN A 60 20.56 32.64 -2.74
C GLN A 60 19.92 32.05 -4.00
N PRO A 61 18.64 32.34 -4.31
CA PRO A 61 18.07 32.02 -5.60
C PRO A 61 18.35 33.15 -6.61
N ASN A 62 18.87 32.81 -7.78
CA ASN A 62 18.92 33.72 -8.91
C ASN A 62 17.54 33.79 -9.58
N SER A 63 17.05 35.02 -9.79
CA SER A 63 15.82 35.29 -10.55
C SER A 63 16.08 36.35 -11.61
N SER A 64 15.84 36.00 -12.87
CA SER A 64 15.38 36.84 -14.00
C SER A 64 15.19 35.88 -15.18
N THR A 65 14.08 35.82 -15.92
CA THR A 65 13.07 36.83 -16.22
C THR A 65 11.78 36.14 -16.67
N GLN A 66 10.65 36.77 -16.39
CA GLN A 66 9.29 36.42 -16.82
C GLN A 66 9.15 36.32 -18.35
N THR A 67 8.34 35.37 -18.81
CA THR A 67 7.16 35.61 -19.68
C THR A 67 6.23 34.40 -19.63
N ASN A 68 5.02 34.59 -19.08
CA ASN A 68 3.80 33.86 -19.47
C ASN A 68 3.09 34.72 -20.55
N PRO A 69 2.18 34.21 -21.40
CA PRO A 69 1.18 33.20 -21.05
C PRO A 69 0.79 32.19 -22.16
N ASP A 70 -0.19 31.36 -21.81
CA ASP A 70 -1.24 30.77 -22.64
C ASP A 70 -1.29 29.23 -22.81
N SER A 71 -2.42 28.74 -22.29
CA SER A 71 -3.21 27.56 -22.65
C SER A 71 -3.06 27.06 -24.08
N ALA A 72 -2.80 25.76 -24.25
CA ALA A 72 -3.36 24.98 -25.36
C ALA A 72 -3.37 23.47 -25.03
N THR A 73 -4.57 22.93 -24.86
CA THR A 73 -4.92 21.62 -25.39
C THR A 73 -4.54 21.54 -26.87
N ASP A 74 -3.79 20.55 -27.31
CA ASP A 74 -4.09 19.94 -28.61
C ASP A 74 -3.56 18.51 -28.77
N THR A 75 -4.33 17.86 -29.59
CA THR A 75 -4.51 16.48 -29.96
C THR A 75 -3.68 16.15 -31.22
N LEU A 76 -3.41 14.85 -31.37
CA LEU A 76 -3.50 14.07 -32.61
C LEU A 76 -2.36 14.05 -33.67
N LYS A 77 -2.17 12.79 -34.13
CA LYS A 77 -1.81 12.26 -35.47
C LYS A 77 -0.36 11.82 -35.68
N VAL A 78 -0.11 10.51 -35.78
CA VAL A 78 -0.36 9.56 -36.91
C VAL A 78 0.71 9.71 -37.99
N ILE A 79 1.52 8.65 -38.14
CA ILE A 79 2.10 8.21 -39.41
C ILE A 79 1.84 6.69 -39.52
N GLU A 80 0.81 6.37 -40.30
CA GLU A 80 0.73 5.18 -41.16
C GLU A 80 1.82 5.31 -42.26
N GLN A 81 2.43 4.29 -42.87
CA GLN A 81 1.88 3.05 -43.43
C GLN A 81 3.05 2.23 -44.01
N GLY A 82 2.90 0.90 -44.13
CA GLY A 82 3.86 0.04 -44.84
C GLY A 82 3.45 -1.43 -44.94
N ALA A 83 2.40 -1.69 -45.74
CA ALA A 83 2.00 -2.92 -46.46
C ALA A 83 2.67 -4.28 -46.11
N SER A 84 1.91 -5.28 -45.63
CA SER A 84 1.05 -6.24 -46.38
C SER A 84 1.74 -7.57 -46.68
N THR A 85 1.25 -8.66 -46.09
CA THR A 85 0.71 -9.81 -46.83
C THR A 85 -0.13 -10.69 -45.92
N GLN A 86 -1.36 -10.92 -46.35
CA GLN A 86 -2.33 -11.84 -45.77
C GLN A 86 -1.94 -13.29 -46.07
N THR A 87 -2.07 -14.18 -45.09
CA THR A 87 -2.78 -15.45 -45.25
C THR A 87 -3.42 -15.82 -43.91
N ASP A 88 -4.71 -16.12 -43.97
CA ASP A 88 -5.62 -16.48 -42.89
C ASP A 88 -6.20 -17.87 -43.28
N PRO A 89 -7.01 -18.54 -42.45
CA PRO A 89 -6.68 -19.32 -41.26
C PRO A 89 -6.98 -20.82 -41.47
N ASN A 90 -6.73 -21.66 -40.46
CA ASN A 90 -7.11 -23.09 -40.36
C ASN A 90 -6.27 -24.11 -41.16
N PHE A 91 -5.21 -24.62 -40.53
CA PHE A 91 -4.68 -25.94 -40.85
C PHE A 91 -4.27 -26.68 -39.56
N PHE A 92 -5.21 -27.44 -39.00
CA PHE A 92 -4.96 -28.46 -37.98
C PHE A 92 -4.81 -29.82 -38.67
N PRO A 93 -3.69 -30.54 -38.51
CA PRO A 93 -3.66 -31.97 -38.77
C PRO A 93 -3.99 -32.75 -37.49
N LEU A 94 -5.02 -33.59 -37.61
CA LEU A 94 -5.51 -34.55 -36.63
C LEU A 94 -4.44 -35.59 -36.26
N GLN A 95 -4.26 -35.81 -34.96
CA GLN A 95 -3.60 -37.01 -34.42
C GLN A 95 -4.56 -38.21 -34.46
N PRO A 96 -4.07 -39.43 -34.72
CA PRO A 96 -4.77 -40.64 -34.35
C PRO A 96 -4.26 -41.20 -33.01
N GLU A 97 -5.10 -41.16 -31.98
CA GLU A 97 -5.17 -42.17 -30.90
C GLU A 97 -5.83 -43.43 -31.48
N PRO A 98 -5.50 -44.68 -31.08
CA PRO A 98 -5.75 -45.11 -29.69
C PRO A 98 -4.82 -46.22 -29.14
N SER A 99 -4.77 -46.42 -27.82
CA SER A 99 -5.19 -47.69 -27.20
C SER A 99 -5.23 -47.70 -25.67
N VAL A 100 -6.31 -48.30 -25.20
CA VAL A 100 -6.72 -48.64 -23.83
C VAL A 100 -5.65 -49.41 -23.05
N GLY A 101 -5.42 -49.00 -21.80
CA GLY A 101 -4.61 -49.72 -20.82
C GLY A 101 -5.00 -49.38 -19.37
N THR A 102 -6.00 -50.11 -18.88
CA THR A 102 -6.34 -50.54 -17.51
C THR A 102 -5.90 -49.72 -16.28
N GLN A 103 -6.92 -49.45 -15.45
CA GLN A 103 -6.90 -48.95 -14.09
C GLN A 103 -5.86 -49.60 -13.16
N GLN A 104 -5.26 -48.76 -12.31
CA GLN A 104 -4.89 -49.09 -10.93
C GLN A 104 -5.09 -47.84 -10.06
N ASP A 105 -6.05 -47.94 -9.13
CA ASP A 105 -6.10 -47.13 -7.91
C ASP A 105 -4.81 -47.35 -7.11
N PRO A 106 -4.27 -46.29 -6.50
CA PRO A 106 -4.23 -46.37 -5.05
C PRO A 106 -4.63 -45.06 -4.37
N SER A 107 -5.55 -45.23 -3.42
CA SER A 107 -5.47 -44.65 -2.07
C SER A 107 -5.48 -43.13 -1.96
N SER A 108 -6.67 -42.66 -1.62
CA SER A 108 -6.92 -41.47 -0.81
C SER A 108 -5.88 -41.25 0.30
N THR A 109 -5.09 -40.20 0.18
CA THR A 109 -4.49 -39.51 1.33
C THR A 109 -4.95 -38.05 1.28
N SER A 110 -5.88 -37.72 2.18
CA SER A 110 -6.15 -36.34 2.59
C SER A 110 -4.85 -35.67 3.01
N PRO A 111 -4.58 -34.41 2.60
CA PRO A 111 -3.67 -33.57 3.36
C PRO A 111 -4.38 -33.22 4.66
N GLU A 112 -3.82 -33.74 5.74
CA GLU A 112 -4.13 -33.38 7.11
C GLU A 112 -3.82 -31.89 7.30
N ALA A 113 -4.88 -31.08 7.40
CA ALA A 113 -4.79 -29.72 7.90
C ALA A 113 -4.40 -29.79 9.38
N SER A 114 -3.14 -29.52 9.71
CA SER A 114 -2.73 -29.18 11.08
C SER A 114 -1.31 -28.64 11.13
N GLY A 115 -1.19 -27.33 11.12
CA GLY A 115 -0.04 -26.60 11.62
C GLY A 115 -0.46 -25.18 11.86
N SER A 116 -0.89 -24.83 13.07
CA SER A 116 -0.91 -23.43 13.48
C SER A 116 0.48 -22.85 13.23
N PRO A 117 0.62 -21.64 12.66
CA PRO A 117 1.92 -21.04 12.43
C PRO A 117 2.68 -21.04 13.76
N LYS A 118 3.85 -21.67 13.78
CA LYS A 118 4.76 -21.56 14.91
C LYS A 118 5.22 -20.11 14.92
N THR A 119 4.72 -19.32 15.85
CA THR A 119 5.22 -17.97 16.09
C THR A 119 6.70 -18.07 16.43
N THR A 120 7.56 -17.71 15.48
CA THR A 120 9.00 -17.57 15.69
C THR A 120 9.29 -16.12 16.04
N THR A 121 10.17 -15.90 17.00
CA THR A 121 10.60 -14.54 17.34
C THR A 121 11.34 -13.95 16.13
N PRO A 122 10.99 -12.73 15.66
CA PRO A 122 11.66 -12.13 14.51
C PRO A 122 13.15 -11.93 14.78
N ASP A 123 13.97 -12.28 13.81
CA ASP A 123 15.39 -11.92 13.80
C ASP A 123 15.52 -10.45 13.39
N LYS A 124 15.55 -9.55 14.37
CA LYS A 124 15.62 -8.09 14.13
C LYS A 124 16.86 -7.65 13.37
N ASP A 125 17.90 -8.48 13.34
CA ASP A 125 19.13 -8.20 12.59
C ASP A 125 19.03 -8.66 11.12
N SER A 126 17.93 -9.29 10.73
CA SER A 126 17.70 -9.71 9.35
C SER A 126 17.52 -8.51 8.42
N TRP A 127 18.19 -8.58 7.27
CA TRP A 127 18.29 -7.48 6.31
C TRP A 127 16.94 -6.99 5.76
N ASN A 128 15.95 -7.89 5.65
CA ASN A 128 14.59 -7.63 5.17
C ASN A 128 13.66 -7.08 6.27
N LEU A 129 14.08 -7.15 7.54
CA LEU A 129 13.36 -6.63 8.71
C LEU A 129 13.90 -5.29 9.22
N LEU A 130 14.88 -4.69 8.53
CA LEU A 130 15.36 -3.35 8.83
C LEU A 130 14.19 -2.36 8.85
N LEU A 131 13.90 -1.81 10.04
CA LEU A 131 12.84 -0.85 10.26
C LEU A 131 13.34 0.55 9.89
N VAL A 132 12.66 1.16 8.91
CA VAL A 132 12.87 2.55 8.52
C VAL A 132 11.52 3.27 8.58
N ASN A 133 11.44 4.33 9.37
CA ASN A 133 10.23 5.12 9.61
C ASN A 133 10.62 6.50 10.19
N PRO A 134 9.68 7.40 10.57
CA PRO A 134 10.03 8.77 10.97
C PRO A 134 11.00 8.91 12.15
N TRP A 135 11.17 7.86 12.97
CA TRP A 135 12.09 7.83 14.11
C TRP A 135 13.23 6.81 13.96
N ASN A 136 13.27 6.04 12.87
CA ASN A 136 14.35 5.12 12.53
C ASN A 136 14.88 5.47 11.13
N PRO A 137 15.93 6.31 11.02
CA PRO A 137 16.52 6.63 9.73
C PRO A 137 17.29 5.44 9.15
N LEU A 138 17.46 5.48 7.83
CA LEU A 138 18.32 4.57 7.11
C LEU A 138 19.76 4.62 7.67
N PRO A 139 20.43 3.48 7.88
CA PRO A 139 21.84 3.45 8.24
C PRO A 139 22.70 4.20 7.22
N THR A 140 23.69 4.97 7.68
CA THR A 140 24.53 5.80 6.81
C THR A 140 25.40 5.00 5.85
N ASP A 141 25.69 3.74 6.19
CA ASP A 141 26.48 2.77 5.42
C ASP A 141 25.60 1.74 4.69
N TYR A 142 24.28 1.99 4.60
CA TYR A 142 23.37 1.10 3.89
C TYR A 142 23.77 0.99 2.41
N SER A 143 23.87 -0.25 1.95
CA SER A 143 24.17 -0.57 0.55
C SER A 143 23.23 -1.66 0.06
N LEU A 144 22.86 -1.56 -1.22
CA LEU A 144 21.99 -2.53 -1.86
C LEU A 144 22.45 -2.78 -3.30
N SER A 145 22.03 -3.92 -3.84
CA SER A 145 22.15 -4.23 -5.26
C SER A 145 20.77 -4.12 -5.91
N LEU A 146 20.70 -3.49 -7.08
CA LEU A 146 19.43 -3.20 -7.74
C LEU A 146 19.22 -4.12 -8.94
N THR A 147 17.98 -4.59 -9.10
CA THR A 147 17.48 -5.19 -10.33
C THR A 147 16.47 -4.26 -10.99
N GLU A 148 16.73 -3.91 -12.25
CA GLU A 148 15.83 -3.09 -13.06
C GLU A 148 14.63 -3.92 -13.54
N LEU A 149 13.44 -3.34 -13.35
CA LEU A 149 12.15 -3.85 -13.82
C LEU A 149 11.91 -3.42 -15.27
N LYS A 150 10.98 -4.09 -15.95
CA LYS A 150 10.66 -3.79 -17.37
C LYS A 150 10.24 -2.34 -17.65
N ASN A 151 9.74 -1.61 -16.65
CA ASN A 151 9.30 -0.22 -16.78
C ASN A 151 10.40 0.79 -16.38
N GLY A 152 11.64 0.35 -16.15
CA GLY A 152 12.78 1.19 -15.80
C GLY A 152 12.87 1.59 -14.32
N LEU A 153 11.92 1.14 -13.49
CA LEU A 153 12.05 1.20 -12.03
C LEU A 153 12.99 0.10 -11.54
N SER A 154 13.47 0.20 -10.31
CA SER A 154 14.35 -0.83 -9.73
C SER A 154 13.94 -1.20 -8.32
N VAL A 155 14.26 -2.43 -7.90
CA VAL A 155 14.10 -2.94 -6.53
C VAL A 155 15.39 -3.60 -6.07
N ASP A 156 15.51 -3.86 -4.78
CA ASP A 156 16.59 -4.71 -4.27
C ASP A 156 16.55 -6.07 -4.96
N SER A 157 17.69 -6.51 -5.50
CA SER A 157 17.80 -7.77 -6.23
C SER A 157 17.34 -8.98 -5.42
N ARG A 158 17.42 -8.91 -4.09
CA ARG A 158 17.04 -10.00 -3.19
C ARG A 158 15.53 -10.22 -3.13
N CYS A 159 14.70 -9.18 -3.27
CA CYS A 159 13.23 -9.32 -3.27
C CYS A 159 12.64 -9.49 -4.69
N TYR A 160 13.44 -9.30 -5.74
CA TYR A 160 12.97 -9.33 -7.12
C TYR A 160 12.27 -10.64 -7.53
N PRO A 161 12.78 -11.85 -7.22
CA PRO A 161 12.11 -13.09 -7.62
C PRO A 161 10.70 -13.22 -7.03
N ASP A 162 10.54 -12.85 -5.77
CA ASP A 162 9.26 -12.89 -5.07
C ASP A 162 8.29 -11.82 -5.60
N LEU A 163 8.79 -10.60 -5.85
CA LEU A 163 8.01 -9.54 -6.48
C LEU A 163 7.49 -9.99 -7.85
N GLN A 164 8.37 -10.59 -8.66
CA GLN A 164 8.01 -11.07 -9.99
C GLN A 164 6.92 -12.15 -9.90
N ALA A 165 7.05 -13.09 -8.96
CA ALA A 165 6.05 -14.13 -8.71
C ALA A 165 4.70 -13.55 -8.27
N MET A 166 4.69 -12.60 -7.33
CA MET A 166 3.47 -11.92 -6.87
C MET A 166 2.74 -11.24 -8.04
N MET A 167 3.50 -10.49 -8.84
CA MET A 167 2.97 -9.74 -9.96
C MET A 167 2.47 -10.67 -11.09
N ASP A 168 3.13 -11.82 -11.31
CA ASP A 168 2.71 -12.83 -12.27
C ASP A 168 1.43 -13.56 -11.82
N ALA A 169 1.32 -13.90 -10.55
CA ALA A 169 0.12 -14.53 -10.00
C ALA A 169 -1.11 -13.61 -10.08
N CYS A 170 -0.96 -12.33 -9.72
CA CYS A 170 -2.01 -11.34 -9.88
C CYS A 170 -2.48 -11.22 -11.35
N ARG A 171 -1.53 -11.27 -12.32
CA ARG A 171 -1.86 -11.31 -13.75
C ARG A 171 -2.53 -12.62 -14.18
N ALA A 172 -2.13 -13.76 -13.61
CA ALA A 172 -2.72 -15.06 -13.91
C ALA A 172 -4.20 -15.13 -13.52
N ASP A 173 -4.60 -14.38 -12.49
CA ASP A 173 -6.00 -14.22 -12.07
C ASP A 173 -6.77 -13.18 -12.91
N GLY A 174 -6.18 -12.72 -14.02
CA GLY A 174 -6.83 -11.82 -14.98
C GLY A 174 -6.81 -10.35 -14.57
N LEU A 175 -6.00 -9.98 -13.58
CA LEU A 175 -5.85 -8.61 -13.11
C LEU A 175 -4.64 -7.93 -13.77
N SER A 176 -4.53 -6.61 -13.61
CA SER A 176 -3.49 -5.80 -14.29
C SER A 176 -2.81 -4.83 -13.32
N PRO A 177 -1.93 -5.35 -12.44
CA PRO A 177 -1.16 -4.53 -11.51
C PRO A 177 -0.04 -3.77 -12.22
N VAL A 178 0.20 -2.53 -11.80
CA VAL A 178 1.26 -1.64 -12.30
C VAL A 178 2.09 -1.14 -11.12
N ILE A 179 3.41 -1.36 -11.15
CA ILE A 179 4.32 -0.72 -10.19
C ILE A 179 4.57 0.71 -10.67
N CYS A 180 4.09 1.70 -9.93
CA CYS A 180 4.26 3.12 -10.25
C CYS A 180 5.39 3.79 -9.45
N SER A 181 5.86 3.15 -8.38
CA SER A 181 7.05 3.56 -7.64
C SER A 181 7.78 2.36 -7.03
N ALA A 182 9.11 2.46 -6.92
CA ALA A 182 9.95 1.41 -6.35
C ALA A 182 11.15 2.07 -5.66
N TYR A 183 12.40 1.64 -5.91
CA TYR A 183 13.58 2.30 -5.34
C TYR A 183 13.61 3.81 -5.64
N ARG A 184 13.93 4.60 -4.61
CA ARG A 184 14.11 6.06 -4.70
C ARG A 184 15.48 6.43 -4.16
N THR A 185 16.19 7.31 -4.86
CA THR A 185 17.40 7.92 -4.33
C THR A 185 17.07 8.92 -3.23
N GLN A 186 18.06 9.25 -2.39
CA GLN A 186 17.96 10.33 -1.40
C GLN A 186 17.47 11.64 -2.05
N GLU A 187 18.11 12.07 -3.13
CA GLU A 187 17.76 13.30 -3.86
C GLU A 187 16.31 13.28 -4.38
N TYR A 188 15.84 12.13 -4.89
CA TYR A 188 14.48 12.02 -5.37
C TYR A 188 13.47 12.10 -4.23
N GLN A 189 13.75 11.47 -3.09
CA GLN A 189 12.89 11.57 -1.90
C GLN A 189 12.86 13.00 -1.35
N GLU A 190 14.00 13.71 -1.33
CA GLU A 190 14.07 15.14 -0.97
C GLU A 190 13.17 16.00 -1.85
N LYS A 191 13.22 15.78 -3.16
CA LYS A 191 12.35 16.49 -4.11
C LYS A 191 10.87 16.20 -3.85
N LEU A 192 10.48 14.93 -3.64
CA LEU A 192 9.08 14.58 -3.36
C LEU A 192 8.59 15.22 -2.06
N PHE A 193 9.40 15.16 -1.01
CA PHE A 193 9.08 15.74 0.29
C PHE A 193 8.91 17.26 0.18
N GLN A 194 9.88 17.96 -0.42
CA GLN A 194 9.80 19.41 -0.58
C GLN A 194 8.58 19.83 -1.41
N ASN A 195 8.27 19.12 -2.51
CA ASN A 195 7.08 19.40 -3.30
C ASN A 195 5.79 19.27 -2.48
N LYS A 196 5.72 18.31 -1.55
CA LYS A 196 4.55 18.15 -0.66
C LYS A 196 4.48 19.29 0.35
N VAL A 197 5.61 19.68 0.95
CA VAL A 197 5.70 20.84 1.86
C VAL A 197 5.23 22.11 1.17
N ASP A 198 5.74 22.41 -0.02
CA ASP A 198 5.38 23.62 -0.78
C ASP A 198 3.88 23.66 -1.11
N ARG A 199 3.30 22.50 -1.47
CA ARG A 199 1.85 22.38 -1.70
C ARG A 199 1.04 22.66 -0.44
N LEU A 200 1.48 22.16 0.72
CA LEU A 200 0.80 22.40 1.99
C LEU A 200 0.89 23.87 2.41
N ILE A 201 2.05 24.51 2.24
CA ILE A 201 2.20 25.96 2.45
C ILE A 201 1.24 26.73 1.55
N ALA A 202 1.15 26.36 0.26
CA ALA A 202 0.19 26.97 -0.67
C ALA A 202 -1.28 26.73 -0.29
N GLN A 203 -1.58 25.69 0.49
CA GLN A 203 -2.90 25.39 1.05
C GLN A 203 -3.18 26.10 2.38
N GLY A 204 -2.21 26.88 2.90
CA GLY A 204 -2.38 27.70 4.10
C GLY A 204 -1.75 27.13 5.38
N TYR A 205 -0.99 26.04 5.29
CA TYR A 205 -0.18 25.57 6.41
C TYR A 205 0.97 26.54 6.69
N SER A 206 1.37 26.65 7.95
CA SER A 206 2.57 27.42 8.31
C SER A 206 3.84 26.72 7.84
N GLU A 207 4.94 27.46 7.68
CA GLU A 207 6.26 26.88 7.36
C GLU A 207 6.72 25.86 8.41
N ALA A 208 6.24 25.97 9.65
CA ALA A 208 6.56 25.05 10.73
C ALA A 208 5.71 23.76 10.70
N ASP A 209 4.42 23.88 10.35
CA ASP A 209 3.49 22.75 10.36
C ASP A 209 3.52 21.94 9.06
N ALA A 210 3.82 22.57 7.93
CA ALA A 210 3.81 21.91 6.62
C ALA A 210 4.77 20.70 6.52
N PRO A 211 6.02 20.75 7.03
CA PRO A 211 6.89 19.57 7.06
C PRO A 211 6.36 18.43 7.92
N VAL A 212 5.75 18.75 9.07
CA VAL A 212 5.17 17.75 9.97
C VAL A 212 3.99 17.04 9.29
N GLU A 213 3.11 17.80 8.64
CA GLU A 213 1.97 17.23 7.91
C GLU A 213 2.41 16.49 6.64
N ALA A 214 3.42 16.98 5.92
CA ALA A 214 3.99 16.27 4.77
C ALA A 214 4.52 14.89 5.16
N GLY A 215 5.21 14.80 6.31
CA GLY A 215 5.80 13.58 6.84
C GLY A 215 4.81 12.43 7.05
N LYS A 216 3.52 12.71 7.18
CA LYS A 216 2.47 11.69 7.36
C LYS A 216 2.11 10.94 6.07
N SER A 217 2.43 11.48 4.89
CA SER A 217 2.11 10.87 3.59
C SER A 217 3.30 10.78 2.64
N VAL A 218 4.38 11.51 2.91
CA VAL A 218 5.64 11.43 2.18
C VAL A 218 6.72 11.37 3.24
N ALA A 219 7.33 10.20 3.42
CA ALA A 219 8.37 10.02 4.43
C ALA A 219 9.49 11.06 4.29
N VAL A 220 9.99 11.54 5.42
CA VAL A 220 11.12 12.47 5.48
C VAL A 220 12.32 11.82 4.77
N PRO A 221 13.11 12.56 3.98
CA PRO A 221 14.25 11.97 3.28
C PRO A 221 15.22 11.28 4.24
N GLY A 222 15.64 10.06 3.89
CA GLY A 222 16.40 9.16 4.77
C GLY A 222 15.53 8.28 5.67
N THR A 223 14.20 8.42 5.64
CA THR A 223 13.24 7.61 6.41
C THR A 223 12.21 6.89 5.54
N SER A 224 12.43 6.86 4.22
CA SER A 224 11.53 6.20 3.26
C SER A 224 11.98 4.77 2.97
N GLU A 225 11.06 3.81 3.08
CA GLU A 225 11.35 2.41 2.70
C GLU A 225 11.66 2.23 1.21
N HIS A 226 11.24 3.16 0.35
CA HIS A 226 11.67 3.14 -1.04
C HIS A 226 13.19 3.32 -1.19
N GLN A 227 13.85 3.96 -0.22
CA GLN A 227 15.32 4.07 -0.22
C GLN A 227 16.00 2.75 0.19
N LEU A 228 15.28 1.82 0.82
CA LEU A 228 15.75 0.45 1.06
C LEU A 228 15.76 -0.39 -0.22
N GLY A 229 14.95 -0.02 -1.22
CA GLY A 229 14.67 -0.86 -2.39
C GLY A 229 13.71 -2.02 -2.12
N LEU A 230 13.10 -2.06 -0.92
CA LEU A 230 12.19 -3.12 -0.47
C LEU A 230 10.72 -2.72 -0.48
N ALA A 231 10.41 -1.49 -0.88
CA ALA A 231 9.06 -1.00 -1.03
C ALA A 231 8.69 -0.77 -2.49
N VAL A 232 7.45 -1.11 -2.84
CA VAL A 232 6.84 -0.84 -4.14
C VAL A 232 5.45 -0.23 -3.95
N ASP A 233 5.15 0.77 -4.76
CA ASP A 233 3.79 1.29 -4.92
C ASP A 233 3.15 0.59 -6.12
N ILE A 234 2.08 -0.16 -5.87
CA ILE A 234 1.35 -0.92 -6.89
C ILE A 234 -0.05 -0.32 -7.04
N VAL A 235 -0.51 -0.13 -8.27
CA VAL A 235 -1.84 0.40 -8.60
C VAL A 235 -2.54 -0.45 -9.66
N ASP A 236 -3.86 -0.34 -9.76
CA ASP A 236 -4.62 -0.89 -10.87
C ASP A 236 -4.35 -0.09 -12.16
N ILE A 237 -4.20 -0.76 -13.31
CA ILE A 237 -4.00 -0.04 -14.58
C ILE A 237 -5.11 0.97 -14.90
N ASN A 238 -6.35 0.71 -14.44
CA ASN A 238 -7.54 1.53 -14.67
C ASN A 238 -7.75 2.61 -13.60
N ASN A 239 -6.98 2.57 -12.51
CA ASN A 239 -6.97 3.58 -11.47
C ASN A 239 -5.52 3.76 -10.99
N GLN A 240 -4.87 4.85 -11.39
CA GLN A 240 -3.48 5.14 -11.01
C GLN A 240 -3.37 6.26 -9.98
N HIS A 241 -4.45 6.56 -9.26
CA HIS A 241 -4.43 7.49 -8.14
C HIS A 241 -3.81 6.82 -6.91
N LEU A 242 -2.95 7.54 -6.20
CA LEU A 242 -2.38 7.14 -4.91
C LEU A 242 -3.25 7.73 -3.79
N ASP A 243 -4.45 7.18 -3.66
CA ASP A 243 -5.42 7.51 -2.61
C ASP A 243 -6.28 6.28 -2.25
N GLU A 244 -7.17 6.45 -1.27
CA GLU A 244 -8.00 5.37 -0.71
C GLU A 244 -8.87 4.65 -1.76
N THR A 245 -9.09 5.26 -2.93
CA THR A 245 -9.88 4.60 -4.00
C THR A 245 -9.23 3.32 -4.51
N GLN A 246 -7.91 3.17 -4.33
CA GLN A 246 -7.17 1.94 -4.63
C GLN A 246 -7.75 0.71 -3.92
N GLU A 247 -8.13 0.82 -2.64
CA GLU A 247 -8.68 -0.29 -1.84
C GLU A 247 -9.88 -0.96 -2.52
N SER A 248 -10.67 -0.18 -3.27
CA SER A 248 -11.86 -0.68 -3.95
C SER A 248 -11.57 -1.46 -5.25
N THR A 249 -10.35 -1.33 -5.80
CA THR A 249 -9.94 -1.97 -7.06
C THR A 249 -9.80 -3.49 -6.90
N ALA A 250 -9.92 -4.21 -8.00
CA ALA A 250 -9.73 -5.66 -7.99
C ALA A 250 -8.26 -6.04 -7.71
N VAL A 251 -7.32 -5.25 -8.25
CA VAL A 251 -5.88 -5.42 -8.00
C VAL A 251 -5.56 -5.31 -6.51
N GLN A 252 -6.03 -4.28 -5.80
CA GLN A 252 -5.69 -4.16 -4.38
C GLN A 252 -6.34 -5.20 -3.51
N LYS A 253 -7.60 -5.57 -3.79
CA LYS A 253 -8.24 -6.65 -3.04
C LYS A 253 -7.44 -7.95 -3.13
N TRP A 254 -6.94 -8.25 -4.33
CA TRP A 254 -6.07 -9.39 -4.55
C TRP A 254 -4.76 -9.26 -3.78
N LEU A 255 -4.09 -8.10 -3.85
CA LEU A 255 -2.81 -7.88 -3.15
C LEU A 255 -2.97 -7.93 -1.63
N MET A 256 -4.01 -7.33 -1.06
CA MET A 256 -4.29 -7.39 0.38
C MET A 256 -4.60 -8.82 0.86
N GLU A 257 -5.14 -9.66 -0.01
CA GLU A 257 -5.43 -11.07 0.28
C GLU A 257 -4.19 -11.97 0.13
N HIS A 258 -3.31 -11.68 -0.84
CA HIS A 258 -2.26 -12.62 -1.27
C HIS A 258 -0.81 -12.12 -1.14
N SER A 259 -0.55 -10.83 -0.89
CA SER A 259 0.83 -10.30 -0.94
C SER A 259 1.78 -11.02 0.02
N TRP A 260 1.26 -11.44 1.17
CA TRP A 260 2.04 -12.12 2.22
C TRP A 260 2.55 -13.49 1.77
N GLU A 261 1.85 -14.17 0.86
CA GLU A 261 2.28 -15.43 0.24
C GLU A 261 3.56 -15.28 -0.59
N TYR A 262 3.94 -14.04 -0.89
CA TYR A 262 5.14 -13.66 -1.63
C TYR A 262 6.12 -12.86 -0.76
N GLY A 263 5.92 -12.84 0.55
CA GLY A 263 6.79 -12.11 1.48
C GLY A 263 6.57 -10.59 1.50
N PHE A 264 5.45 -10.09 0.97
CA PHE A 264 5.09 -8.67 0.99
C PHE A 264 3.94 -8.40 1.96
N ILE A 265 4.02 -7.30 2.71
CA ILE A 265 2.94 -6.84 3.58
C ILE A 265 2.34 -5.54 3.05
N LEU A 266 1.04 -5.34 3.27
CA LEU A 266 0.45 -4.01 3.22
C LEU A 266 1.04 -3.21 4.38
N ARG A 267 1.94 -2.27 4.07
CA ARG A 267 2.83 -1.69 5.08
C ARG A 267 2.13 -0.71 6.02
N TYR A 268 1.17 0.04 5.47
CA TYR A 268 0.47 1.11 6.17
C TYR A 268 -1.05 0.85 6.12
N PRO A 269 -1.57 -0.06 6.96
CA PRO A 269 -3.01 -0.30 7.08
C PRO A 269 -3.71 0.83 7.86
N ASN A 270 -5.01 0.99 7.62
CA ASN A 270 -5.80 2.14 8.09
C ASN A 270 -5.85 2.29 9.62
N ASP A 271 -5.85 1.18 10.36
CA ASP A 271 -5.97 1.16 11.82
C ASP A 271 -4.61 1.28 12.55
N LYS A 272 -3.50 1.48 11.82
CA LYS A 272 -2.14 1.50 12.38
C LYS A 272 -1.37 2.81 12.17
N SER A 273 -1.98 3.85 11.60
CA SER A 273 -1.28 5.10 11.29
C SER A 273 -0.65 5.80 12.50
N GLU A 274 -1.23 5.68 13.69
CA GLU A 274 -0.64 6.21 14.93
C GLU A 274 0.64 5.48 15.35
N ILE A 275 0.81 4.23 14.90
CA ILE A 275 1.98 3.38 15.20
C ILE A 275 3.03 3.51 14.11
N THR A 276 2.63 3.50 12.83
CA THR A 276 3.55 3.60 11.69
C THR A 276 4.03 5.03 11.44
N GLY A 277 3.25 6.03 11.88
CA GLY A 277 3.48 7.45 11.60
C GLY A 277 3.11 7.87 10.17
N ILE A 278 2.56 6.95 9.37
CA ILE A 278 2.15 7.17 7.97
C ILE A 278 0.67 6.85 7.84
N ILE A 279 -0.05 7.66 7.05
CA ILE A 279 -1.48 7.47 6.76
C ILE A 279 -1.74 6.13 6.06
N TYR A 280 -3.02 5.77 5.91
CA TYR A 280 -3.40 4.60 5.13
C TYR A 280 -2.92 4.72 3.68
N GLU A 281 -2.15 3.74 3.22
CA GLU A 281 -1.63 3.68 1.85
C GLU A 281 -1.90 2.29 1.25
N PRO A 282 -3.11 2.05 0.68
CA PRO A 282 -3.48 0.77 0.07
C PRO A 282 -2.58 0.30 -1.07
N TRP A 283 -1.71 1.18 -1.60
CA TRP A 283 -0.79 0.89 -2.70
C TRP A 283 0.62 0.48 -2.24
N HIS A 284 1.02 0.75 -1.00
CA HIS A 284 2.41 0.61 -0.55
C HIS A 284 2.65 -0.77 0.07
N TYR A 285 3.46 -1.59 -0.61
CA TYR A 285 3.82 -2.94 -0.17
C TYR A 285 5.30 -3.03 0.16
N ARG A 286 5.61 -3.62 1.32
CA ARG A 286 6.96 -3.79 1.85
C ARG A 286 7.36 -5.26 1.88
N TYR A 287 8.51 -5.60 1.30
CA TYR A 287 9.09 -6.93 1.42
C TYR A 287 9.69 -7.15 2.82
N VAL A 288 9.28 -8.25 3.45
CA VAL A 288 9.75 -8.72 4.75
C VAL A 288 10.10 -10.21 4.73
N GLY A 289 10.01 -10.89 3.58
CA GLY A 289 10.23 -12.33 3.46
C GLY A 289 9.00 -13.16 3.82
N HIS A 290 8.95 -14.39 3.33
CA HIS A 290 7.75 -15.26 3.40
C HIS A 290 7.32 -15.56 4.83
N GLU A 291 8.23 -16.04 5.67
CA GLU A 291 7.93 -16.46 7.04
C GLU A 291 7.44 -15.29 7.92
N ASP A 292 8.06 -14.12 7.79
CA ASP A 292 7.68 -12.94 8.55
C ASP A 292 6.36 -12.33 8.03
N ALA A 293 6.16 -12.30 6.71
CA ALA A 293 4.92 -11.78 6.12
C ALA A 293 3.71 -12.64 6.51
N GLU A 294 3.85 -13.97 6.51
CA GLU A 294 2.82 -14.90 6.97
C GLU A 294 2.45 -14.64 8.44
N GLN A 295 3.44 -14.41 9.30
CA GLN A 295 3.20 -14.13 10.72
C GLN A 295 2.54 -12.76 10.92
N ILE A 296 3.04 -11.71 10.27
CA ILE A 296 2.46 -10.37 10.32
C ILE A 296 1.00 -10.41 9.86
N HIS A 297 0.71 -11.11 8.75
CA HIS A 297 -0.64 -11.30 8.24
C HIS A 297 -1.52 -12.07 9.23
N SER A 298 -1.04 -13.20 9.76
CA SER A 298 -1.80 -14.07 10.67
C SER A 298 -2.13 -13.39 12.00
N LEU A 299 -1.23 -12.54 12.50
CA LEU A 299 -1.40 -11.80 13.75
C LEU A 299 -2.21 -10.51 13.56
N GLY A 300 -2.31 -9.98 12.33
CA GLY A 300 -3.00 -8.71 12.07
C GLY A 300 -2.28 -7.50 12.69
N VAL A 301 -0.95 -7.54 12.71
CA VAL A 301 -0.08 -6.50 13.28
C VAL A 301 0.63 -5.70 12.17
N CYS A 302 1.14 -4.51 12.48
CA CYS A 302 2.10 -3.84 11.60
C CYS A 302 3.55 -4.30 11.88
N LEU A 303 4.50 -3.89 11.02
CA LEU A 303 5.91 -4.27 11.17
C LEU A 303 6.50 -3.83 12.51
N GLU A 304 6.14 -2.64 13.00
CA GLU A 304 6.58 -2.14 14.31
C GLU A 304 6.14 -3.05 15.44
N GLU A 305 4.85 -3.36 15.53
CA GLU A 305 4.27 -4.25 16.53
C GLU A 305 4.90 -5.65 16.47
N TYR A 306 5.09 -6.18 15.25
CA TYR A 306 5.75 -7.47 15.03
C TYR A 306 7.17 -7.49 15.58
N LEU A 307 7.98 -6.47 15.27
CA LEU A 307 9.34 -6.35 15.77
C LEU A 307 9.40 -6.12 17.28
N GLU A 308 8.36 -5.56 17.91
CA GLU A 308 8.26 -5.45 19.36
C GLU A 308 7.83 -6.76 20.05
N GLY A 309 7.41 -7.77 19.27
CA GLY A 309 6.93 -9.06 19.79
C GLY A 309 5.50 -8.99 20.33
N VAL A 310 4.71 -8.03 19.85
CA VAL A 310 3.28 -7.93 20.18
C VAL A 310 2.54 -9.02 19.41
N SER A 311 1.90 -9.94 20.15
CA SER A 311 1.14 -11.08 19.64
C SER A 311 -0.27 -11.13 20.20
#